data_AF-A0A2V3JKL3-F1
#
_entry.id   AF-A0A2V3JKL3-F1
#
_cell.length_a   1.000
_cell.length_b   1.000
_cell.length_c   1.000
_cell.angle_alpha   90.00
_cell.angle_beta   90.00
_cell.angle_gamma   90.00
#
_symmetry.space_group_name_H-M   'P 1'
#
loop_
_entity.id
_entity.type
_entity.pdbx_description
1 polymer ?
#
loop_
_entity_poly.entity_id
_entity_poly.type
_entity_poly.pdbx_seq_one_letter_code
_entity_poly.pdbx_strand_id
1 'polypeptide(L)'
;MREITTTSLAHLGLVAGIFDKLDIADTIDSAIPKNRDHNIPHSTVIQAMCLNGLGFNESRLYLYPQYFENLPTGRLLGDGVLPEHLNDDVLGSTL
;
A
#
# COMPACT_ATOMS: atom_id res chain seq x y z
N MET A 1 -13.74 20.44 16.16
CA MET A 1 -12.89 21.18 15.22
C MET A 1 -12.37 20.17 14.21
N ARG A 2 -12.56 20.34 12.91
CA ARG A 2 -11.99 19.41 11.91
C ARG A 2 -10.49 19.75 11.79
N GLU A 3 -9.64 18.79 12.10
CA GLU A 3 -8.19 18.91 11.89
C GLU A 3 -7.93 18.82 10.38
N ILE A 4 -7.27 19.82 9.81
CA ILE A 4 -6.93 19.84 8.38
C ILE A 4 -5.54 19.25 8.24
N THR A 5 -5.45 18.09 7.61
CA THR A 5 -4.17 17.44 7.27
C THR A 5 -3.88 17.60 5.77
N THR A 6 -2.60 17.72 5.41
CA THR A 6 -2.16 17.77 4.02
C THR A 6 -1.30 16.55 3.74
N THR A 7 -1.54 15.89 2.62
CA THR A 7 -0.79 14.71 2.16
C THR A 7 -0.40 14.90 0.69
N SER A 8 0.66 14.20 0.26
CA SER A 8 1.16 14.28 -1.11
C SER A 8 0.69 13.06 -1.92
N LEU A 9 -0.01 13.31 -3.03
CA LEU A 9 -0.43 12.25 -3.95
C LEU A 9 0.65 11.95 -5.02
N ALA A 10 1.34 12.98 -5.51
CA ALA A 10 2.39 12.91 -6.52
C ALA A 10 2.06 11.99 -7.72
N HIS A 11 3.07 11.31 -8.29
CA HIS A 11 2.90 10.30 -9.34
C HIS A 11 2.30 8.99 -8.83
N LEU A 12 2.27 8.78 -7.51
CA LEU A 12 1.74 7.56 -6.89
C LEU A 12 0.25 7.38 -7.15
N GLY A 13 -0.51 8.48 -7.31
CA GLY A 13 -1.90 8.41 -7.74
C GLY A 13 -2.10 7.80 -9.13
N LEU A 14 -1.16 8.01 -10.06
CA LEU A 14 -1.20 7.36 -11.37
C LEU A 14 -0.87 5.87 -11.27
N VAL A 15 0.10 5.52 -10.43
CA VAL A 15 0.47 4.11 -10.18
C VAL A 15 -0.73 3.36 -9.59
N ALA A 16 -1.36 3.90 -8.54
CA ALA A 16 -2.56 3.32 -7.94
C ALA A 16 -3.71 3.21 -8.94
N GLY A 17 -3.99 4.26 -9.71
CA GLY A 17 -5.06 4.22 -10.71
C GLY A 17 -4.82 3.21 -11.84
N ILE A 18 -3.57 2.96 -12.23
CA ILE A 18 -3.23 1.90 -13.19
C ILE A 18 -3.36 0.52 -12.55
N PHE A 19 -2.97 0.37 -11.28
CA PHE A 19 -3.13 -0.87 -10.53
C PHE A 19 -4.59 -1.33 -10.51
N ASP A 20 -5.50 -0.40 -10.18
CA ASP A 20 -6.95 -0.63 -10.19
C ASP A 20 -7.48 -0.91 -11.61
N LYS A 21 -7.06 -0.10 -12.60
CA LYS A 21 -7.54 -0.22 -13.98
C LYS A 21 -7.18 -1.56 -14.63
N LEU A 22 -6.05 -2.15 -14.24
CA LEU A 22 -5.57 -3.43 -14.75
C LEU A 22 -6.11 -4.63 -13.96
N ASP A 23 -6.94 -4.39 -12.94
CA ASP A 23 -7.52 -5.43 -12.10
C ASP A 23 -6.47 -6.33 -11.43
N ILE A 24 -5.33 -5.72 -11.10
CA ILE A 24 -4.19 -6.44 -10.51
C ILE A 24 -4.56 -6.93 -9.11
N ALA A 25 -5.34 -6.16 -8.35
CA ALA A 25 -5.77 -6.54 -7.02
C ALA A 25 -6.57 -7.85 -7.02
N ASP A 26 -7.61 -7.91 -7.84
CA ASP A 26 -8.48 -9.09 -7.95
C ASP A 26 -7.71 -10.31 -8.46
N THR A 27 -6.79 -10.10 -9.41
CA THR A 27 -5.90 -11.16 -9.90
C THR A 27 -5.03 -11.74 -8.78
N ILE A 28 -4.42 -10.87 -7.97
CA ILE A 28 -3.55 -11.29 -6.86
C ILE A 28 -4.36 -12.02 -5.79
N ASP A 29 -5.45 -11.42 -5.31
CA ASP A 29 -6.21 -12.00 -4.20
C ASP A 29 -6.93 -13.30 -4.62
N SER A 30 -7.20 -13.49 -5.92
CA SER A 30 -7.68 -14.77 -6.47
C SER A 30 -6.58 -15.82 -6.54
N ALA A 31 -5.36 -15.44 -6.93
CA ALA A 31 -4.23 -16.36 -7.06
C ALA A 31 -3.61 -16.74 -5.70
N ILE A 32 -3.60 -15.79 -4.75
CA ILE A 32 -3.00 -15.90 -3.43
C ILE A 32 -4.03 -15.39 -2.40
N PRO A 33 -5.06 -16.18 -2.09
CA PRO A 33 -6.10 -15.76 -1.16
C PRO A 33 -5.55 -15.61 0.25
N LYS A 34 -6.09 -14.61 0.97
CA LYS A 34 -5.76 -14.37 2.37
C LYS A 34 -6.25 -15.50 3.27
N ASN A 35 -5.31 -16.31 3.73
CA ASN A 35 -5.58 -17.46 4.61
C ASN A 35 -5.07 -17.26 6.05
N ARG A 36 -4.42 -16.13 6.36
CA ARG A 36 -3.84 -15.80 7.67
C ARG A 36 -4.43 -14.52 8.23
N ASP A 37 -4.21 -14.33 9.53
CA ASP A 37 -4.68 -13.16 10.27
C ASP A 37 -3.68 -12.00 10.13
N HIS A 38 -3.89 -11.17 9.11
CA HIS A 38 -3.16 -9.92 8.90
C HIS A 38 -4.13 -8.80 8.54
N ASN A 39 -3.80 -7.54 8.83
CA ASN A 39 -4.77 -6.44 8.79
C ASN A 39 -5.21 -6.01 7.38
N ILE A 40 -4.48 -6.40 6.33
CA ILE A 40 -4.72 -5.97 4.95
C ILE A 40 -4.62 -7.15 3.93
N PRO A 41 -5.28 -7.05 2.75
CA PRO A 41 -5.18 -8.01 1.65
C PRO A 41 -3.76 -8.14 1.07
N HIS A 42 -3.50 -9.23 0.33
CA HIS A 42 -2.19 -9.45 -0.32
C HIS A 42 -1.96 -8.45 -1.44
N SER A 43 -3.01 -8.18 -2.22
CA SER A 43 -3.04 -7.12 -3.23
C SER A 43 -2.60 -5.77 -2.69
N THR A 44 -3.13 -5.36 -1.53
CA THR A 44 -2.80 -4.09 -0.87
C THR A 44 -1.33 -4.02 -0.48
N VAL A 45 -0.76 -5.11 0.06
CA VAL A 45 0.67 -5.17 0.41
C VAL A 45 1.54 -5.03 -0.84
N ILE A 46 1.20 -5.76 -1.91
CA ILE A 46 1.94 -5.72 -3.17
C ILE A 46 1.82 -4.35 -3.85
N GLN A 47 0.64 -3.72 -3.81
CA GLN A 47 0.44 -2.36 -4.30
C GLN A 47 1.30 -1.36 -3.51
N ALA A 48 1.35 -1.49 -2.18
CA ALA A 48 2.23 -0.68 -1.34
C ALA A 48 3.71 -0.87 -1.68
N MET A 49 4.15 -2.10 -2.01
CA MET A 49 5.49 -2.36 -2.54
C MET A 49 5.72 -1.67 -3.88
N CYS A 50 4.74 -1.64 -4.79
CA CYS A 50 4.86 -0.89 -6.04
C CYS A 50 5.00 0.62 -5.79
N LEU A 51 4.21 1.19 -4.88
CA LEU A 51 4.29 2.61 -4.51
C LEU A 51 5.62 2.95 -3.82
N ASN A 52 6.13 2.07 -2.97
CA ASN A 52 7.43 2.19 -2.36
C ASN A 52 8.54 2.06 -3.41
N GLY A 53 8.50 1.03 -4.25
CA GLY A 53 9.50 0.77 -5.30
C GLY A 53 9.60 1.87 -6.35
N LEU A 54 8.49 2.56 -6.65
CA LEU A 54 8.41 3.63 -7.65
C LEU A 54 8.53 5.04 -7.06
N GLY A 55 8.54 5.19 -5.73
CA GLY A 55 8.64 6.50 -5.06
C GLY A 55 9.76 6.62 -4.02
N PHE A 56 10.33 5.51 -3.53
CA PHE A 56 11.38 5.46 -2.54
C PHE A 56 12.69 4.92 -3.14
N ASN A 57 13.69 5.79 -3.30
CA ASN A 57 14.90 5.44 -4.05
C ASN A 57 15.92 4.60 -3.26
N GLU A 58 15.88 4.65 -1.92
CA GLU A 58 16.96 4.14 -1.06
C GLU A 58 16.73 2.70 -0.57
N SER A 59 15.49 2.28 -0.32
CA SER A 59 15.17 0.90 0.16
C SER A 59 13.87 0.34 -0.43
N ARG A 60 13.87 0.01 -1.72
CA ARG A 60 12.67 -0.44 -2.48
C ARG A 60 12.04 -1.78 -2.06
N LEU A 61 12.74 -2.58 -1.24
CA LEU A 61 12.29 -3.91 -0.82
C LEU A 61 11.78 -3.95 0.63
N TYR A 62 11.91 -2.84 1.37
CA TYR A 62 11.52 -2.74 2.76
C TYR A 62 10.39 -1.71 2.90
N LEU A 63 9.35 -2.09 3.64
CA LEU A 63 8.24 -1.20 3.95
C LEU A 63 8.52 -0.54 5.29
N TYR A 64 8.68 0.78 5.26
CA TYR A 64 8.81 1.61 6.45
C TYR A 64 7.54 2.44 6.61
N PRO A 65 6.81 2.34 7.74
CA PRO A 65 5.61 3.16 8.00
C PRO A 65 5.86 4.65 7.77
N GLN A 66 7.05 5.13 8.11
CA GLN A 66 7.46 6.54 8.00
C GLN A 66 7.42 7.05 6.55
N TYR A 67 7.65 6.18 5.56
CA TYR A 67 7.50 6.56 4.15
C TYR A 67 6.05 6.91 3.81
N PHE A 68 5.08 6.24 4.44
CA PHE A 68 3.66 6.36 4.15
C PHE A 68 2.95 7.45 4.97
N GLU A 69 3.56 7.99 6.03
CA GLU A 69 2.96 9.02 6.91
C GLU A 69 2.50 10.27 6.17
N ASN A 70 3.22 10.67 5.11
CA ASN A 70 2.89 11.85 4.30
C ASN A 70 2.06 11.52 3.05
N LEU A 71 1.67 10.25 2.88
CA LEU A 71 0.89 9.78 1.74
C LEU A 71 -0.58 9.59 2.14
N PRO A 72 -1.54 9.82 1.24
CA PRO A 72 -2.94 9.52 1.51
C PRO A 72 -3.19 8.01 1.37
N THR A 73 -2.69 7.20 2.31
CA THR A 73 -2.74 5.73 2.26
C THR A 73 -4.14 5.19 2.00
N GLY A 74 -5.15 5.71 2.68
CA GLY A 74 -6.55 5.32 2.47
C GLY A 74 -7.02 5.53 1.01
N ARG A 75 -6.55 6.60 0.36
CA ARG A 75 -6.91 6.91 -1.03
C ARG A 75 -6.08 6.12 -2.04
N LEU A 76 -4.85 5.75 -1.68
CA LEU A 76 -3.90 5.07 -2.57
C LEU A 76 -4.02 3.55 -2.51
N LEU A 77 -4.47 2.99 -1.39
CA LEU A 77 -4.38 1.56 -1.07
C LEU A 77 -5.70 0.96 -0.57
N GLY A 78 -6.74 1.80 -0.36
CA GLY A 78 -8.06 1.37 0.11
C GLY A 78 -8.41 1.89 1.51
N ASP A 79 -9.70 2.01 1.77
CA ASP A 79 -10.22 2.56 3.02
C ASP A 79 -9.72 1.76 4.24
N GLY A 80 -9.29 2.48 5.29
CA GLY A 80 -8.79 1.89 6.52
C GLY A 80 -7.33 1.44 6.49
N VAL A 81 -6.61 1.58 5.36
CA VAL A 81 -5.17 1.33 5.31
C VAL A 81 -4.41 2.47 6.00
N LEU A 82 -3.74 2.15 7.10
CA LEU A 82 -2.92 3.08 7.87
C LEU A 82 -1.42 2.87 7.58
N PRO A 83 -0.57 3.90 7.70
CA PRO A 83 0.88 3.76 7.56
C PRO A 83 1.48 2.65 8.43
N GLU A 84 0.99 2.48 9.66
CA GLU A 84 1.43 1.46 10.61
C GLU A 84 1.17 0.01 10.14
N HIS A 85 0.22 -0.19 9.22
CA HIS A 85 -0.02 -1.51 8.60
C HIS A 85 1.07 -1.87 7.56
N LEU A 86 1.88 -0.90 7.12
CA LEU A 86 2.81 -1.02 6.00
C LEU A 86 4.25 -1.07 6.54
N ASN A 87 4.61 -2.21 7.12
CA ASN A 87 5.91 -2.48 7.73
C ASN A 87 6.48 -3.82 7.23
N ASP A 88 7.76 -4.09 7.49
CA ASP A 88 8.42 -5.34 7.04
C ASP A 88 7.77 -6.62 7.58
N ASP A 89 7.17 -6.60 8.77
CA ASP A 89 6.48 -7.76 9.32
C ASP A 89 5.25 -8.13 8.48
N VAL A 90 4.61 -7.15 7.82
CA VAL A 90 3.48 -7.41 6.93
C VAL A 90 3.90 -8.23 5.73
N LEU A 91 5.13 -8.08 5.23
CA LEU A 91 5.65 -8.88 4.12
C LEU A 91 5.82 -10.34 4.54
N GLY A 92 6.45 -10.58 5.69
CA GLY A 92 6.66 -11.94 6.21
C GLY A 92 5.38 -12.63 6.70
N SER A 93 4.35 -11.86 7.02
CA SER A 93 3.05 -12.40 7.46
C SER A 93 2.11 -12.72 6.30
N THR A 94 2.29 -12.03 5.17
CA THR A 94 1.40 -12.10 4.00
C THR A 94 1.97 -12.96 2.87
N LEU A 95 3.28 -13.12 2.73
CA LEU A 95 3.92 -13.96 1.69
C LEU A 95 4.63 -15.18 2.30
#